data_AF-A0A9W6CD31-F1
#
_entry.id   AF-A0A9W6CD31-F1
#
_cell.length_a   1.000
_cell.length_b   1.000
_cell.length_c   1.000
_cell.angle_alpha   90.00
_cell.angle_beta   90.00
_cell.angle_gamma   90.00
#
_symmetry.space_group_name_H-M   'P 1'
#
loop_
_entity.id
_entity.type
_entity.pdbx_description
1 polymer ?
#
loop_
_entity_poly.entity_id
_entity_poly.type
_entity_poly.pdbx_seq_one_letter_code
_entity_poly.pdbx_strand_id
1 'polypeptide(L)'
;MDTDTMIRELERVEEKHKHDKVFTGQLNVAQMAHDTRKRLEELKPYEDTGLDPEQIQELKERDTANAPIPSKVGLICPICGERAAFVDRFCGNCGQRFEED
;
A
#
# COMPACT_ATOMS: atom_id res chain seq x y z
N MET A 1 8.16 15.64 12.88
CA MET A 1 8.90 14.60 13.62
C MET A 1 9.05 13.47 12.63
N ASP A 2 10.28 13.19 12.21
CA ASP A 2 10.61 12.10 11.30
C ASP A 2 10.45 10.74 11.99
N THR A 3 10.29 9.68 11.21
CA THR A 3 10.06 8.32 11.73
C THR A 3 11.26 7.76 12.47
N ASP A 4 12.48 8.15 12.09
CA ASP A 4 13.67 7.80 12.87
C ASP A 4 13.60 8.33 14.30
N THR A 5 13.12 9.56 14.47
CA THR A 5 12.85 10.14 15.78
C THR A 5 11.72 9.40 16.50
N MET A 6 10.64 9.00 15.81
CA MET A 6 9.56 8.22 16.42
C MET A 6 10.02 6.84 16.90
N ILE A 7 10.80 6.13 16.08
CA ILE A 7 11.39 4.82 16.42
C ILE A 7 12.25 4.94 17.68
N ARG A 8 13.14 5.94 17.74
CA ARG A 8 14.01 6.17 18.92
C ARG A 8 13.22 6.46 20.20
N GLU A 9 12.15 7.25 20.11
CA GLU A 9 11.32 7.52 21.28
C GLU A 9 10.55 6.27 21.74
N LEU A 10 10.09 5.42 20.81
CA LEU A 10 9.47 4.14 21.16
C LEU A 10 10.47 3.17 21.83
N GLU A 11 11.70 3.09 21.32
CA GLU A 11 12.78 2.32 21.97
C GLU A 11 13.01 2.78 23.41
N ARG A 12 12.99 4.09 23.64
CA ARG A 12 13.12 4.67 24.98
C ARG A 12 11.95 4.28 25.89
N VAL A 13 10.72 4.27 25.37
CA VAL A 13 9.53 3.85 26.11
C VAL A 13 9.58 2.36 26.46
N GLU A 14 9.99 1.51 25.52
CA GLU A 14 10.23 0.08 25.77
C GLU A 14 11.20 -0.12 26.93
N GLU A 15 12.37 0.52 26.86
CA GLU A 15 13.43 0.37 27.85
C GLU A 15 13.02 0.91 29.23
N LYS A 16 12.25 1.99 29.27
CA LYS A 16 11.72 2.58 30.50
C LYS A 16 10.72 1.66 31.21
N HIS A 17 9.86 0.98 30.45
CA HIS A 17 8.73 0.21 30.97
C HIS A 17 8.98 -1.31 30.99
N LYS A 18 10.15 -1.80 30.55
CA LYS A 18 10.48 -3.24 30.44
C LYS A 18 10.38 -4.04 31.74
N HIS A 19 10.45 -3.37 32.89
CA HIS A 19 10.39 -4.00 34.21
C HIS A 19 9.08 -3.74 34.95
N ASP A 20 8.12 -3.10 34.30
CA ASP A 20 6.81 -2.85 34.88
C ASP A 20 6.10 -4.19 35.09
N LYS A 21 5.64 -4.41 36.32
CA LYS A 21 4.86 -5.60 36.67
C LYS A 21 3.42 -5.36 36.23
N VAL A 22 3.00 -6.08 35.19
CA VAL A 22 1.61 -6.05 34.70
C VAL A 22 0.87 -7.31 35.12
N PHE A 23 -0.38 -7.13 35.54
CA PHE A 23 -1.33 -8.20 35.84
C PHE A 23 -2.19 -8.52 34.60
N THR A 24 -2.89 -9.65 34.61
CA THR A 24 -3.79 -10.03 33.51
C THR A 24 -4.86 -8.96 33.25
N GLY A 25 -5.02 -8.58 31.99
CA GLY A 25 -5.96 -7.53 31.57
C GLY A 25 -5.42 -6.10 31.68
N GLN A 26 -4.20 -5.90 32.17
CA GLN A 26 -3.54 -4.59 32.14
C GLN A 26 -2.76 -4.39 30.83
N LEU A 27 -2.72 -3.14 30.37
CA LEU A 27 -1.93 -2.74 29.21
C LEU A 27 -0.44 -2.86 29.51
N ASN A 28 0.28 -3.61 28.68
CA ASN A 28 1.73 -3.69 28.73
C ASN A 28 2.33 -2.62 27.79
N VAL A 29 2.72 -1.49 28.36
CA VAL A 29 3.25 -0.34 27.60
C VAL A 29 4.51 -0.71 26.83
N ALA A 30 5.41 -1.51 27.41
CA ALA A 30 6.63 -1.95 26.74
C ALA A 30 6.30 -2.81 25.51
N GLN A 31 5.33 -3.73 25.64
CA GLN A 31 4.87 -4.54 24.51
C GLN A 31 4.23 -3.69 23.41
N MET A 32 3.37 -2.74 23.77
CA MET A 32 2.72 -1.86 22.80
C MET A 32 3.71 -0.96 22.06
N ALA A 33 4.69 -0.41 22.79
CA ALA A 33 5.75 0.41 22.21
C ALA A 33 6.59 -0.43 21.24
N HIS A 34 6.96 -1.66 21.63
CA HIS A 34 7.65 -2.63 20.80
C HIS A 34 6.89 -2.93 19.51
N ASP A 35 5.60 -3.27 19.61
CA ASP A 35 4.78 -3.63 18.46
C ASP A 35 4.64 -2.44 17.49
N THR A 36 4.46 -1.24 18.04
CA THR A 36 4.39 -0.01 17.25
C THR A 36 5.73 0.30 16.57
N ARG A 37 6.86 0.19 17.29
CA ARG A 37 8.20 0.41 16.75
C ARG A 37 8.47 -0.53 15.59
N LYS A 38 8.14 -1.82 15.75
CA LYS A 38 8.31 -2.82 14.69
C LYS A 38 7.52 -2.50 13.43
N ARG A 39 6.28 -2.01 13.56
CA ARG A 39 5.50 -1.56 12.40
C ARG A 39 6.12 -0.35 11.71
N LEU A 40 6.66 0.61 12.47
CA LEU A 40 7.35 1.75 11.88
C LEU A 40 8.64 1.34 11.17
N GLU A 41 9.43 0.41 11.71
CA GLU A 41 10.60 -0.17 11.03
C GLU A 41 10.23 -0.83 9.69
N GLU A 42 9.11 -1.57 9.64
CA GLU A 42 8.58 -2.19 8.42
C GLU A 42 8.11 -1.17 7.38
N LEU A 43 7.56 -0.03 7.85
CA LEU A 43 7.02 1.02 6.99
C LEU A 43 8.07 2.03 6.52
N LYS A 44 9.18 2.16 7.25
CA LYS A 44 10.29 3.06 6.93
C LYS A 44 10.74 3.02 5.45
N PRO A 45 10.84 1.86 4.78
CA PRO A 45 11.22 1.80 3.36
C PRO A 45 10.27 2.52 2.39
N TYR A 46 9.04 2.80 2.81
CA TYR A 46 8.01 3.42 1.98
C TYR A 46 7.86 4.94 2.20
N GLU A 47 8.60 5.51 3.15
CA GLU A 47 8.48 6.94 3.52
C GLU A 47 9.10 7.89 2.50
N ASP A 48 10.12 7.43 1.79
CA ASP A 48 10.84 8.22 0.78
C ASP A 48 10.30 8.00 -0.66
N THR A 49 9.07 7.53 -0.80
CA THR A 49 8.43 7.41 -2.12
C THR A 49 8.11 8.77 -2.74
N GLY A 50 8.00 9.82 -1.90
CA GLY A 50 7.59 11.17 -2.33
C GLY A 50 6.17 11.24 -2.87
N LEU A 51 5.39 10.16 -2.70
CA LEU A 51 4.01 10.05 -3.15
C LEU A 51 3.07 10.20 -1.96
N ASP A 52 1.98 10.92 -2.16
CA ASP A 52 0.88 10.95 -1.20
C ASP A 52 0.03 9.65 -1.31
N PRO A 53 -0.79 9.33 -0.28
CA PRO A 53 -1.65 8.15 -0.31
C PRO A 53 -2.64 8.11 -1.49
N GLU A 54 -3.11 9.27 -1.97
CA GLU A 54 -4.05 9.36 -3.09
C GLU A 54 -3.35 8.97 -4.40
N GLN A 55 -2.13 9.46 -4.63
CA GLN A 55 -1.28 9.09 -5.76
C GLN A 55 -0.94 7.60 -5.77
N ILE A 56 -0.63 7.02 -4.60
CA ILE A 56 -0.40 5.57 -4.49
C ILE A 56 -1.66 4.80 -4.88
N GLN A 57 -2.84 5.28 -4.46
CA GLN A 57 -4.11 4.67 -4.82
C GLN A 57 -4.39 4.79 -6.33
N GLU A 58 -4.16 5.94 -6.93
CA GLU A 58 -4.31 6.15 -8.39
C GLU A 58 -3.40 5.20 -9.19
N LEU A 59 -2.13 5.05 -8.77
CA LEU A 59 -1.20 4.11 -9.40
C LEU A 59 -1.69 2.67 -9.30
N LYS A 60 -2.21 2.28 -8.13
CA LYS A 60 -2.79 0.96 -7.91
C LYS A 60 -4.01 0.73 -8.80
N GLU A 61 -4.90 1.70 -8.91
CA GLU A 61 -6.11 1.61 -9.76
C GLU A 61 -5.75 1.51 -11.23
N ARG A 62 -4.78 2.30 -11.71
CA ARG A 62 -4.26 2.22 -13.08
C ARG A 62 -3.65 0.86 -13.41
N ASP A 63 -2.88 0.29 -12.48
CA ASP A 63 -2.15 -0.96 -12.70
C ASP A 63 -3.04 -2.20 -12.46
N THR A 64 -4.21 -2.03 -11.83
CA THR A 64 -5.21 -3.09 -11.66
C THR A 64 -5.81 -3.44 -13.02
N ALA A 65 -5.82 -4.73 -13.36
CA ALA A 65 -6.42 -5.20 -14.60
C ALA A 65 -7.94 -4.98 -14.57
N ASN A 66 -8.50 -4.54 -15.69
CA ASN A 66 -9.94 -4.32 -15.84
C ASN A 66 -10.45 -5.10 -17.05
N ALA A 67 -11.60 -5.75 -16.88
CA ALA A 67 -12.29 -6.44 -17.96
C ALA A 67 -12.60 -5.48 -19.13
N PRO A 68 -12.13 -5.78 -20.35
CA PRO A 68 -12.47 -4.99 -21.53
C PRO A 68 -13.94 -5.19 -21.93
N ILE A 69 -14.55 -4.17 -22.55
CA ILE A 69 -15.93 -4.26 -23.03
C ILE A 69 -15.93 -4.97 -24.39
N PRO A 70 -16.62 -6.12 -24.54
CA PRO A 70 -16.66 -6.83 -25.80
C PRO A 70 -17.52 -6.06 -26.83
N SER A 71 -17.04 -6.00 -28.07
CA SER A 71 -17.76 -5.44 -29.22
C SER A 71 -17.75 -6.41 -30.39
N LYS A 72 -18.57 -6.15 -31.43
CA LYS A 72 -18.66 -7.00 -32.62
C LYS A 72 -17.33 -7.15 -33.39
N VAL A 73 -16.39 -6.22 -33.21
CA VAL A 73 -15.18 -6.10 -34.05
C VAL A 73 -13.89 -6.15 -33.23
N GLY A 74 -13.98 -6.41 -31.93
CA GLY A 74 -12.85 -6.34 -31.00
C GLY A 74 -13.26 -6.00 -29.59
N LEU A 75 -12.32 -5.50 -28.81
CA LEU A 75 -12.50 -5.05 -27.44
C LEU A 75 -12.51 -3.52 -27.38
N ILE A 76 -13.17 -2.96 -26.39
CA ILE A 76 -13.16 -1.53 -26.09
C ILE A 76 -12.56 -1.34 -24.71
N CYS A 77 -11.53 -0.48 -24.62
CA CYS A 77 -10.91 -0.12 -23.35
C CYS A 77 -11.93 0.56 -22.43
N PRO A 78 -12.12 0.09 -21.19
CA PRO A 78 -13.13 0.65 -20.28
C PRO A 78 -12.73 2.03 -19.73
N ILE A 79 -11.45 2.41 -19.84
CA ILE A 79 -10.93 3.67 -19.31
C ILE A 79 -10.96 4.79 -20.36
N CYS A 80 -10.45 4.54 -21.57
CA CYS A 80 -10.32 5.58 -22.60
C CYS A 80 -11.22 5.38 -23.82
N GLY A 81 -11.92 4.25 -23.94
CA GLY A 81 -12.83 3.95 -25.06
C GLY A 81 -12.14 3.54 -26.36
N GLU A 82 -10.80 3.44 -26.39
CA GLU A 82 -10.06 3.01 -27.58
C GLU A 82 -10.32 1.55 -27.93
N ARG A 83 -10.26 1.21 -29.22
CA ARG A 83 -10.41 -0.18 -29.68
C ARG A 83 -9.12 -0.96 -29.47
N ALA A 84 -9.26 -2.19 -29.00
CA ALA A 84 -8.18 -3.15 -28.86
C ALA A 84 -8.54 -4.46 -29.58
N ALA A 85 -7.53 -5.20 -30.02
CA ALA A 85 -7.70 -6.55 -30.54
C ALA A 85 -7.95 -7.54 -29.39
N PHE A 86 -8.59 -8.68 -29.69
CA PHE A 86 -8.84 -9.74 -28.71
C PHE A 86 -7.57 -10.35 -28.11
N VAL A 87 -6.42 -10.16 -28.76
CA VAL A 87 -5.11 -10.67 -28.31
C VAL A 87 -4.32 -9.64 -27.51
N ASP A 88 -4.80 -8.40 -27.44
CA ASP A 88 -4.10 -7.34 -26.72
C ASP A 88 -4.25 -7.56 -25.22
N ARG A 89 -3.13 -7.48 -24.49
CA ARG A 89 -3.11 -7.54 -23.01
C ARG A 89 -3.20 -6.16 -22.35
N PHE A 90 -2.96 -5.12 -23.14
CA PHE A 90 -2.95 -3.73 -22.69
C PHE A 90 -3.60 -2.84 -23.75
N CYS A 91 -4.25 -1.76 -23.31
CA CYS A 91 -4.71 -0.72 -24.21
C CYS A 91 -3.51 0.04 -24.79
N GLY A 92 -3.40 0.09 -26.13
CA GLY A 92 -2.31 0.80 -26.82
C GLY A 92 -2.33 2.32 -26.67
N ASN A 93 -3.43 2.91 -26.18
CA ASN A 93 -3.56 4.36 -25.97
C ASN A 93 -3.26 4.78 -24.52
N CYS A 94 -4.03 4.26 -23.55
CA CYS A 94 -3.89 4.66 -22.14
C CYS A 94 -3.06 3.70 -21.27
N GLY A 95 -2.61 2.56 -21.81
CA GLY A 95 -1.81 1.58 -21.07
C GLY A 95 -2.57 0.68 -20.09
N GLN A 96 -3.90 0.80 -20.00
CA GLN A 96 -4.75 -0.04 -19.13
C GLN A 96 -4.49 -1.53 -19.41
N ARG A 97 -4.19 -2.30 -18.36
CA ARG A 97 -4.07 -3.76 -18.44
C ARG A 97 -5.45 -4.41 -18.50
N PHE A 98 -5.62 -5.40 -19.38
CA PHE A 98 -6.84 -6.19 -19.46
C PHE A 98 -6.72 -7.46 -18.61
N GLU A 99 -7.86 -7.93 -18.10
CA GLU A 99 -7.95 -9.24 -17.45
C GLU A 99 -7.63 -10.36 -18.46
N GLU A 100 -6.95 -11.40 -17.98
CA GLU A 100 -6.73 -12.63 -18.75
C GLU A 100 -7.86 -13.61 -18.37
N ASP A 101 -8.50 -14.25 -19.36
CA ASP A 101 -9.55 -15.27 -19.16
C ASP A 101 -9.03 -16.56 -18.49
#